data_AF-A0A0P1GLI2-F1
#
_entry.id   AF-A0A0P1GLI2-F1
#
_cell.length_a   1.000
_cell.length_b   1.000
_cell.length_c   1.000
_cell.angle_alpha   90.00
_cell.angle_beta   90.00
_cell.angle_gamma   90.00
#
_symmetry.space_group_name_H-M   'P 1'
#
loop_
_entity.id
_entity.type
_entity.pdbx_description
1 polymer ?
#
loop_
_entity_poly.entity_id
_entity_poly.type
_entity_poly.pdbx_seq_one_letter_code
_entity_poly.pdbx_strand_id
1 'polypeptide(L)'
;MTALMPATQIVHHLEEVSDLRAEEAARQGFLEWALTLPLDASPAMEARKALGQLAPECPHSRAAGAFLDMLRQAARACAMAPVRRGGRSRRVLH
;
A
#
# COMPACT_ATOMS: atom_id res chain seq x y z
N MET A 1 7.68 -7.85 18.91
CA MET A 1 8.06 -6.43 18.72
C MET A 1 7.82 -6.12 17.25
N THR A 2 6.69 -5.51 16.91
CA THR A 2 6.36 -5.18 15.52
C THR A 2 7.22 -3.97 15.13
N ALA A 3 8.27 -4.19 14.36
CA ALA A 3 9.09 -3.11 13.84
C ALA A 3 8.26 -2.35 12.80
N LEU A 4 7.90 -1.11 13.11
CA LEU A 4 7.25 -0.21 12.16
C LEU A 4 8.33 0.24 11.15
N MET A 5 8.55 -0.56 10.12
CA MET A 5 9.63 -0.37 9.15
C MET A 5 9.25 0.61 8.02
N PRO A 6 10.18 1.48 7.58
CA PRO A 6 9.99 2.32 6.41
C PRO A 6 9.97 1.48 5.12
N ALA A 7 9.30 1.99 4.08
CA ALA A 7 9.12 1.28 2.81
C ALA A 7 10.44 0.82 2.14
N THR A 8 11.53 1.57 2.31
CA THR A 8 12.88 1.22 1.80
C THR A 8 13.46 -0.02 2.49
N GLN A 9 13.28 -0.16 3.81
CA GLN A 9 13.73 -1.35 4.55
C GLN A 9 12.91 -2.58 4.17
N ILE A 10 11.62 -2.41 3.92
CA ILE A 10 10.74 -3.49 3.44
C ILE A 10 11.23 -4.00 2.08
N VAL A 11 11.52 -3.11 1.13
CA VAL A 11 12.02 -3.51 -0.20
C VAL A 11 13.32 -4.30 -0.10
N HIS A 12 14.30 -3.82 0.69
CA HIS A 12 15.56 -4.55 0.87
C HIS A 12 15.34 -5.94 1.49
N HIS A 13 14.42 -6.07 2.46
CA HIS A 13 14.12 -7.38 3.02
C HIS A 13 13.46 -8.31 2.00
N LEU A 14 12.58 -7.78 1.16
CA LEU A 14 11.89 -8.54 0.11
C LEU A 14 12.81 -9.00 -1.02
N GLU A 15 13.97 -8.36 -1.23
CA GLU A 15 14.99 -8.82 -2.19
C GLU A 15 15.60 -10.17 -1.79
N GLU A 16 15.66 -10.48 -0.50
CA GLU A 16 16.24 -11.72 0.02
C GLU A 16 15.20 -12.87 0.14
N VAL A 17 13.92 -12.58 -0.07
CA VAL A 17 12.83 -13.56 0.10
C VAL A 17 12.73 -14.48 -1.12
N SER A 18 12.66 -15.79 -0.86
CA SER A 18 12.39 -16.79 -1.89
C SER A 18 11.05 -16.54 -2.61
N ASP A 19 11.07 -16.70 -3.93
CA ASP A 19 9.90 -16.53 -4.80
C ASP A 19 8.65 -17.34 -4.39
N LEU A 20 8.83 -18.48 -3.71
CA LEU A 20 7.72 -19.32 -3.23
C LEU A 20 6.81 -18.62 -2.22
N ARG A 21 7.30 -17.54 -1.57
CA ARG A 21 6.56 -16.76 -0.56
C ARG A 21 6.44 -15.29 -0.93
N ALA A 22 6.74 -14.95 -2.19
CA ALA A 22 6.86 -13.57 -2.64
C ALA A 22 5.60 -12.73 -2.38
N GLU A 23 4.41 -13.27 -2.71
CA GLU A 23 3.14 -12.55 -2.53
C GLU A 23 2.77 -12.34 -1.07
N GLU A 24 2.97 -13.36 -0.23
CA GLU A 24 2.68 -13.29 1.21
C GLU A 24 3.62 -12.28 1.89
N ALA A 25 4.91 -12.34 1.57
CA ALA A 25 5.90 -11.40 2.10
C ALA A 25 5.63 -9.96 1.64
N ALA A 26 5.28 -9.76 0.36
CA ALA A 26 4.90 -8.45 -0.16
C ALA A 26 3.66 -7.88 0.57
N ARG A 27 2.66 -8.73 0.83
CA ARG A 27 1.45 -8.34 1.56
C ARG A 27 1.74 -7.97 3.02
N GLN A 28 2.56 -8.77 3.71
CA GLN A 28 2.97 -8.47 5.07
C GLN A 28 3.74 -7.15 5.13
N GLY A 29 4.71 -6.94 4.23
CA GLY A 29 5.43 -5.67 4.13
C GLY A 29 4.52 -4.48 3.84
N PHE A 30 3.53 -4.64 2.96
CA PHE A 30 2.53 -3.60 2.70
C PHE A 30 1.70 -3.25 3.94
N LEU A 31 1.27 -4.24 4.72
CA LEU A 31 0.54 -4.02 5.96
C LEU A 31 1.41 -3.35 7.02
N GLU A 32 2.66 -3.79 7.18
CA GLU A 32 3.61 -3.16 8.09
C GLU A 32 3.81 -1.68 7.77
N TRP A 33 4.04 -1.37 6.49
CA TRP A 33 4.12 0.01 6.01
C TRP A 33 2.82 0.79 6.29
N ALA A 34 1.66 0.24 5.94
CA ALA A 34 0.37 0.91 6.12
C ALA A 34 0.06 1.23 7.59
N LEU A 35 0.49 0.35 8.51
CA LEU A 35 0.33 0.53 9.96
C LEU A 35 1.31 1.56 10.54
N THR A 36 2.38 1.90 9.84
CA THR A 36 3.29 2.99 10.25
C THR A 36 2.73 4.38 9.96
N LEU A 37 1.70 4.48 9.12
CA LEU A 37 1.17 5.76 8.69
C LEU A 37 0.43 6.46 9.83
N PRO A 38 0.56 7.79 9.96
CA PRO A 38 -0.27 8.57 10.87
C PRO A 38 -1.76 8.40 10.53
N LEU A 39 -2.62 8.41 11.56
CA LEU A 39 -4.09 8.27 11.41
C LEU A 39 -4.72 9.30 10.47
N ASP A 40 -4.15 10.50 10.42
CA ASP A 40 -4.65 11.61 9.58
C ASP A 40 -3.98 11.68 8.20
N ALA A 41 -3.03 10.77 7.92
CA ALA A 41 -2.33 10.76 6.65
C ALA A 41 -3.21 10.13 5.55
N SER A 42 -3.18 10.73 4.35
CA SER A 42 -3.82 10.14 3.17
C SER A 42 -2.99 8.93 2.71
N PRO A 43 -3.54 7.70 2.72
CA PRO A 43 -2.78 6.51 2.32
C PRO A 43 -2.27 6.61 0.88
N ALA A 44 -3.01 7.26 -0.01
CA ALA A 44 -2.58 7.47 -1.39
C ALA A 44 -1.45 8.49 -1.51
N MET A 45 -1.43 9.53 -0.69
CA MET A 45 -0.35 10.51 -0.68
C MET A 45 0.94 9.89 -0.12
N GLU A 46 0.84 9.13 0.97
CA GLU A 46 1.98 8.42 1.54
C GLU A 46 2.49 7.33 0.60
N ALA A 47 1.61 6.64 -0.13
CA ALA A 47 2.03 5.68 -1.17
C ALA A 47 2.81 6.36 -2.30
N ARG A 48 2.38 7.55 -2.75
CA ARG A 48 3.12 8.33 -3.78
C ARG A 48 4.49 8.78 -3.27
N LYS A 49 4.56 9.20 -2.00
CA LYS A 49 5.81 9.59 -1.36
C LYS A 49 6.78 8.40 -1.25
N ALA A 50 6.28 7.24 -0.82
CA ALA A 50 7.05 6.00 -0.78
C ALA A 50 7.56 5.61 -2.17
N LEU A 51 6.71 5.66 -3.20
CA LEU A 51 7.11 5.41 -4.59
C LEU A 51 8.15 6.41 -5.10
N GLY A 52 8.08 7.68 -4.70
CA GLY A 52 9.08 8.68 -5.03
C GLY A 52 10.44 8.42 -4.39
N GLN A 53 10.46 7.87 -3.17
CA GLN A 53 11.69 7.46 -2.49
C GLN A 53 12.30 6.19 -3.10
N LEU A 54 11.45 5.30 -3.61
CA LEU A 54 11.83 4.03 -4.24
C LEU A 54 12.10 4.15 -5.75
N ALA A 55 11.87 5.32 -6.35
CA ALA A 55 12.06 5.57 -7.78
C ALA A 55 13.45 5.19 -8.35
N PRO A 56 14.58 5.29 -7.62
CA PRO A 56 15.88 4.83 -8.13
C PRO A 56 16.09 3.32 -8.01
N GLU A 57 15.25 2.59 -7.28
CA GLU A 57 15.43 1.15 -7.03
C GLU A 57 14.65 0.34 -8.07
N CYS A 58 15.37 -0.38 -8.93
CA CYS A 58 14.76 -1.43 -9.76
C CYS A 58 14.68 -2.70 -8.92
N PRO A 59 13.48 -3.20 -8.58
CA PRO A 59 13.35 -4.43 -7.82
C PRO A 59 13.81 -5.61 -8.67
N HIS A 60 14.63 -6.50 -8.08
CA HIS A 60 15.13 -7.70 -8.75
C HIS A 60 14.31 -8.94 -8.36
N SER A 61 13.68 -8.94 -7.18
CA SER A 61 12.83 -10.03 -6.70
C SER A 61 11.34 -9.85 -7.04
N ARG A 62 10.63 -10.98 -7.19
CA ARG A 62 9.17 -10.99 -7.41
C ARG A 62 8.40 -10.37 -6.23
N ALA A 63 8.93 -10.53 -5.01
CA ALA A 63 8.30 -10.01 -3.80
C ALA A 63 8.37 -8.48 -3.74
N ALA A 64 9.52 -7.89 -4.07
CA ALA A 64 9.71 -6.45 -4.16
C ALA A 64 8.83 -5.85 -5.28
N GLY A 65 8.75 -6.53 -6.44
CA GLY A 65 7.85 -6.14 -7.53
C GLY A 65 6.37 -6.12 -7.10
N ALA A 66 5.89 -7.17 -6.44
CA ALA A 66 4.51 -7.25 -5.95
C ALA A 66 4.20 -6.15 -4.92
N PHE A 67 5.13 -5.83 -4.02
CA PHE A 67 4.97 -4.74 -3.05
C PHE A 67 4.86 -3.37 -3.74
N LEU A 68 5.70 -3.08 -4.75
CA LEU A 68 5.59 -1.84 -5.52
C LEU A 68 4.25 -1.72 -6.25
N ASP A 69 3.72 -2.83 -6.77
CA ASP A 69 2.41 -2.83 -7.42
C ASP A 69 1.27 -2.55 -6.45
N MET A 70 1.36 -3.04 -5.20
CA MET A 70 0.42 -2.67 -4.14
C MET A 70 0.49 -1.19 -3.79
N LEU A 71 1.70 -0.60 -3.69
CA LEU A 71 1.87 0.84 -3.48
C LEU A 71 1.31 1.66 -4.64
N ARG A 72 1.52 1.24 -5.89
CA ARG A 72 0.94 1.90 -7.08
C ARG A 72 -0.58 1.87 -7.07
N GLN A 73 -1.18 0.76 -6.65
CA GLN A 73 -2.63 0.66 -6.48
C GLN A 73 -3.14 1.59 -5.38
N ALA A 74 -2.47 1.61 -4.22
CA ALA A 74 -2.80 2.52 -3.12
C ALA A 74 -2.68 4.01 -3.53
N ALA A 75 -1.65 4.37 -4.29
CA ALA A 75 -1.44 5.71 -4.82
C ALA A 75 -2.56 6.18 -5.79
N ARG A 76 -3.24 5.23 -6.45
CA ARG A 76 -4.38 5.46 -7.37
C ARG A 76 -5.73 5.45 -6.65
N ALA A 77 -5.83 4.81 -5.48
CA ALA A 77 -7.08 4.59 -4.75
C ALA A 77 -7.82 5.88 -4.35
N CYS A 78 -7.16 7.03 -4.29
CA CYS A 78 -7.81 8.33 -4.07
C CYS A 78 -8.90 8.69 -5.10
N ALA A 79 -8.95 8.04 -6.27
CA ALA A 79 -9.99 8.29 -7.27
C ALA A 79 -11.33 7.60 -6.96
N MET A 80 -11.36 6.60 -6.09
CA MET A 80 -12.59 5.88 -5.73
C MET A 80 -12.86 6.09 -4.24
N ALA A 81 -13.53 7.19 -3.91
CA ALA A 81 -14.18 7.31 -2.62
C ALA A 81 -15.06 6.06 -2.42
N PRO A 82 -15.04 5.40 -1.25
CA PRO A 82 -15.97 4.32 -0.98
C PRO A 82 -17.38 4.87 -1.17
N VAL A 83 -18.08 4.39 -2.19
CA VAL A 83 -19.49 4.70 -2.42
C VAL A 83 -20.21 4.21 -1.17
N ARG A 84 -20.51 5.14 -0.26
CA ARG A 84 -21.33 4.85 0.91
C ARG A 84 -22.67 4.40 0.35
N ARG A 85 -22.92 3.08 0.43
CA ARG A 85 -24.22 2.49 0.13
C ARG A 85 -25.16 2.82 1.29
N GLY A 86 -25.55 4.08 1.41
CA GLY A 86 -26.49 4.58 2.41
C GLY A 86 -27.05 5.92 1.94
N GLY A 87 -28.35 6.19 1.96
CA GLY A 87 -29.50 5.37 2.33
C GLY A 87 -30.67 5.74 1.42
N ARG A 88 -31.82 5.11 1.67
CA ARG A 88 -33.10 5.38 1.01
C ARG A 88 -33.22 6.84 0.56
N SER A 89 -33.22 7.02 -0.76
CA SER A 89 -33.69 8.24 -1.40
C SER A 89 -35.00 8.66 -0.74
N ARG A 90 -34.99 9.85 -0.14
CA ARG A 90 -36.14 10.48 0.52
C ARG A 90 -37.22 10.64 -0.55
N ARG A 91 -38.14 9.67 -0.64
CA ARG A 91 -39.38 9.85 -1.39
C ARG A 91 -40.20 10.91 -0.66
N VAL A 92 -40.02 12.16 -1.06
CA VAL A 92 -41.05 13.18 -0.92
C VAL A 92 -42.09 12.85 -1.99
N LEU A 93 -43.23 12.32 -1.58
CA LEU A 93 -44.45 12.34 -2.36
C LEU A 93 -45.35 13.37 -1.70
N HIS A 94 -45.72 14.36 -2.51
CA HIS A 94 -46.71 15.40 -2.24
C HIS A 94 -48.08 14.79 -1.95
#